data_AF-A0A1V4AHA3-F1
#
_entry.id   AF-A0A1V4AHA3-F1
#
_cell.length_a   1.000
_cell.length_b   1.000
_cell.length_c   1.000
_cell.angle_alpha   90.00
_cell.angle_beta   90.00
_cell.angle_gamma   90.00
#
_symmetry.space_group_name_H-M   'P 1'
#
loop_
_entity.id
_entity.type
_entity.pdbx_description
1 polymer ?
#
loop_
_entity_poly.entity_id
_entity_poly.type
_entity_poly.pdbx_seq_one_letter_code
_entity_poly.pdbx_strand_id
1 'polypeptide(L)' 'MPTVDIIKLAGELLAKSNIPHVVIDPVMVCKGAGQPLFPENTKAMIDYLLPLAEVLTPNTFEAEQLAGM' A
#
# COMPACT_ATOMS: atom_id res chain seq x y z
N MET A 1 -0.15 2.38 14.10
CA MET A 1 -0.30 2.54 12.64
C MET A 1 0.93 1.94 11.97
N PRO A 2 0.83 1.36 10.77
CA PRO A 2 2.01 0.82 10.10
C PRO A 2 3.03 1.95 9.88
N THR A 3 4.29 1.65 10.10
CA THR A 3 5.41 2.52 9.75
C THR A 3 5.95 2.10 8.39
N VAL A 4 6.68 3.00 7.73
CA VAL A 4 7.43 2.69 6.49
C VAL A 4 8.29 1.42 6.66
N ASP A 5 8.88 1.21 7.84
CA ASP A 5 9.72 0.05 8.10
C ASP A 5 8.94 -1.28 8.11
N ILE A 6 7.71 -1.27 8.65
CA ILE A 6 6.83 -2.45 8.63
C ILE A 6 6.41 -2.77 7.20
N ILE A 7 6.10 -1.74 6.39
CA ILE A 7 5.71 -1.90 4.99
C ILE A 7 6.86 -2.53 4.18
N LYS A 8 8.08 -2.02 4.36
CA LYS A 8 9.29 -2.58 3.74
C LYS A 8 9.53 -4.03 4.16
N LEU A 9 9.48 -4.31 5.47
CA LEU A 9 9.69 -5.65 6.00
C LEU A 9 8.65 -6.63 5.43
N ALA A 10 7.38 -6.23 5.34
CA ALA A 10 6.34 -7.05 4.74
C ALA A 10 6.62 -7.33 3.26
N GLY A 11 7.01 -6.31 2.48
CA GLY A 11 7.39 -6.49 1.07
C GLY A 11 8.59 -7.42 0.89
N GLU A 12 9.62 -7.28 1.71
CA GLU A 12 10.79 -8.18 1.68
C GLU A 12 10.44 -9.63 2.01
N LEU A 13 9.56 -9.85 2.99
CA LEU A 13 9.10 -11.19 3.37
C LEU A 13 8.23 -11.81 2.28
N LEU A 14 7.33 -11.03 1.69
CA LEU A 14 6.49 -11.49 0.56
C LEU A 14 7.34 -11.84 -0.66
N ALA A 15 8.31 -11.00 -1.03
CA ALA A 15 9.20 -11.25 -2.17
C ALA A 15 10.11 -12.48 -1.99
N LYS A 16 10.45 -12.82 -0.74
CA LYS A 16 11.22 -14.04 -0.40
C LYS A 16 10.33 -15.28 -0.22
N SER A 17 9.02 -15.09 -0.17
CA SER A 17 8.07 -16.20 0.00
C SER A 17 7.72 -16.84 -1.34
N ASN A 18 7.31 -18.11 -1.32
CA ASN A 18 6.75 -18.80 -2.49
C ASN A 18 5.20 -18.70 -2.50
N ILE A 19 4.64 -17.57 -2.08
CA ILE A 19 3.19 -17.37 -2.11
C ILE A 19 2.78 -17.11 -3.57
N PRO A 20 1.92 -17.96 -4.17
CA PRO A 20 1.61 -17.85 -5.59
C PRO A 20 0.66 -16.70 -5.92
N HIS A 21 -0.19 -16.29 -4.96
CA HIS A 21 -1.20 -15.25 -5.14
C HIS A 21 -1.18 -14.29 -3.95
N VAL A 22 -1.02 -13.01 -4.22
CA VAL A 22 -0.92 -11.97 -3.19
C VAL A 22 -2.04 -10.94 -3.40
N VAL A 23 -2.85 -10.74 -2.36
CA VAL A 23 -3.87 -9.69 -2.32
C VAL A 23 -3.41 -8.62 -1.34
N ILE A 24 -3.37 -7.36 -1.77
CA ILE A 24 -2.98 -6.23 -0.93
C ILE A 24 -4.16 -5.27 -0.80
N ASP A 25 -4.55 -5.00 0.45
CA ASP A 25 -5.52 -3.97 0.80
C ASP A 25 -4.77 -2.69 1.20
N PRO A 26 -4.73 -1.65 0.35
CA PRO A 26 -3.88 -0.49 0.55
C PRO A 26 -4.54 0.55 1.48
N VAL A 27 -4.85 0.13 2.72
CA VAL A 27 -5.61 0.95 3.69
C VAL A 27 -4.92 2.30 3.93
N MET A 28 -5.62 3.40 3.64
CA MET A 28 -5.15 4.77 3.88
C MET A 28 -6.11 5.53 4.79
N VAL A 29 -5.55 6.40 5.65
CA VAL A 29 -6.33 7.31 6.48
C VAL A 29 -6.29 8.70 5.86
N CYS A 30 -7.43 9.38 5.76
CA CYS A 30 -7.53 10.74 5.24
C CYS A 30 -7.39 11.78 6.37
N LYS A 31 -6.64 12.87 6.14
CA LYS A 31 -6.53 14.03 7.04
C LYS A 31 -7.71 15.02 6.88
N GLY A 32 -8.65 14.71 5.99
CA GLY A 32 -9.66 15.62 5.47
C GLY A 32 -9.24 16.22 4.12
N ALA A 33 -10.21 16.68 3.34
CA ALA A 33 -10.01 17.24 1.99
C ALA A 33 -9.29 16.32 0.98
N GLY A 34 -9.45 14.99 1.12
CA GLY A 34 -8.89 14.03 0.16
C GLY A 34 -7.37 13.84 0.26
N GLN A 35 -6.72 14.27 1.35
CA GLN A 35 -5.28 14.07 1.53
C GLN A 35 -4.96 12.92 2.48
N PRO A 36 -3.99 12.05 2.18
CA PRO A 36 -3.57 10.99 3.08
C PRO A 36 -2.87 11.58 4.29
N LEU A 37 -3.14 10.98 5.45
CA LEU A 37 -2.58 11.38 6.74
C LEU A 37 -1.08 11.06 6.83
N PHE A 38 -0.63 10.00 6.14
CA PHE A 38 0.77 9.56 6.07
C PHE A 38 1.19 9.30 4.62
N PRO A 39 1.53 10.36 3.85
CA PRO A 39 1.95 10.22 2.46
C PRO A 39 3.15 9.29 2.27
N GLU A 40 4.05 9.22 3.26
CA GLU A 40 5.21 8.32 3.28
C GLU A 40 4.81 6.85 3.30
N ASN A 41 3.70 6.51 3.97
CA ASN A 41 3.18 5.15 3.98
C ASN A 41 2.58 4.79 2.62
N THR A 42 1.83 5.71 2.00
CA THR A 42 1.32 5.53 0.64
C THR A 42 2.47 5.27 -0.34
N LYS A 43 3.53 6.08 -0.28
CA LYS A 43 4.72 5.88 -1.10
C LYS A 43 5.39 4.54 -0.84
N ALA A 44 5.55 4.14 0.43
CA ALA A 44 6.14 2.86 0.76
C ALA A 44 5.29 1.67 0.26
N MET A 45 3.96 1.75 0.32
CA MET A 45 3.10 0.71 -0.23
C MET A 45 3.27 0.59 -1.75
N ILE A 46 3.33 1.72 -2.46
CA ILE A 46 3.58 1.76 -3.91
C ILE A 46 4.93 1.15 -4.26
N ASP A 47 5.98 1.47 -3.51
CA ASP A 47 7.35 1.03 -3.82
C ASP A 47 7.59 -0.44 -3.43
N TYR A 48 6.97 -0.95 -2.36
CA TYR A 48 7.34 -2.25 -1.77
C TYR A 48 6.25 -3.33 -1.75
N LEU A 49 4.96 -2.98 -1.82
CA LEU A 49 3.86 -3.96 -1.75
C LEU A 49 3.11 -4.11 -3.07
N LEU A 50 2.75 -2.99 -3.72
CA LEU A 50 2.00 -3.00 -4.97
C LEU A 50 2.64 -3.84 -6.09
N PRO A 51 3.98 -3.83 -6.29
CA PRO A 51 4.61 -4.64 -7.33
C PRO A 51 4.50 -6.15 -7.10
N LEU A 52 4.18 -6.57 -5.87
CA LEU A 52 4.02 -7.97 -5.48
C LEU A 52 2.56 -8.41 -5.53
N ALA A 53 1.61 -7.49 -5.64
CA ALA A 53 0.19 -7.78 -5.59
C ALA A 53 -0.31 -8.34 -6.94
N GLU A 54 -1.05 -9.44 -6.89
CA GLU A 54 -1.87 -9.89 -8.01
C GLU A 54 -3.20 -9.12 -8.05
N VAL A 55 -3.75 -8.80 -6.87
CA VAL A 55 -5.01 -8.05 -6.72
C VAL A 55 -4.82 -6.96 -5.67
N LEU A 56 -5.32 -5.76 -6.00
CA LEU A 56 -5.48 -4.64 -5.07
C LEU A 56 -6.97 -4.44 -4.75
N THR A 57 -7.29 -4.10 -3.50
CA THR A 57 -8.68 -3.87 -3.06
C THR A 57 -8.95 -2.45 -2.54
N PRO A 58 -8.54 -1.38 -3.26
CA PRO A 58 -8.75 -0.03 -2.77
C PRO A 58 -10.23 0.35 -2.78
N ASN A 59 -10.64 1.21 -1.84
CA ASN A 59 -11.84 2.03 -2.00
C ASN A 59 -11.56 3.23 -2.93
N THR A 60 -12.58 4.05 -3.22
CA THR A 60 -12.44 5.20 -4.15
C THR A 60 -11.34 6.18 -3.74
N PHE A 61 -11.25 6.52 -2.45
CA PHE A 61 -10.23 7.45 -1.95
C PHE A 61 -8.82 6.88 -2.11
N GLU A 62 -8.62 5.61 -1.77
CA GLU A 62 -7.32 4.94 -1.96
C GLU A 62 -6.96 4.83 -3.44
N ALA A 63 -7.94 4.56 -4.30
CA ALA A 63 -7.73 4.48 -5.75
C ALA A 63 -7.31 5.82 -6.35
N GLU A 64 -7.93 6.94 -5.95
CA GLU A 64 -7.52 8.29 -6.37
C GLU A 64 -6.06 8.57 -5.97
N GLN A 65 -5.71 8.25 -4.71
CA GLN A 65 -4.35 8.42 -4.21
C GLN A 65 -3.31 7.56 -4.94
N LEU A 66 -3.65 6.32 -5.28
CA LEU A 66 -2.77 5.42 -6.03
C LEU A 66 -2.64 5.83 -7.51
N ALA A 67 -3.70 6.37 -8.10
CA ALA A 67 -3.72 6.85 -9.48
C ALA A 67 -3.06 8.23 -9.65
N GLY A 68 -2.85 8.97 -8.55
CA GLY A 68 -2.31 10.33 -8.57
C GLY A 68 -3.31 11.35 -9.10
N MET A 69 -4.60 11.13 -8.82
CA MET A 69 -5.73 11.96 -9.29
C MET A 69 -6.22 12.93 -8.22
#